data_AF-S3ZR59-F1
#
_entry.id   AF-S3ZR59-F1
#
_cell.length_a   1.000
_cell.length_b   1.000
_cell.length_c   1.000
_cell.angle_alpha   90.00
_cell.angle_beta   90.00
_cell.angle_gamma   90.00
#
_symmetry.space_group_name_H-M   'P 1'
#
loop_
_entity.id
_entity.type
_entity.pdbx_description
1 polymer ?
#
loop_
_entity_poly.entity_id
_entity_poly.type
_entity_poly.pdbx_seq_one_letter_code
_entity_poly.pdbx_strand_id
1 'polypeptide(L)'
;MAGPIGPTICDPHPGYGLRVRKDSNRAIPTADGDCPCGQFSKSAQGDVEVESLVIAYGRHRRDECPIPAIRAAAARQYAALQFSHSRRRK
;
A
#
# COMPACT_ATOMS: atom_id res chain seq x y z
N MET A 1 -12.69 -18.30 8.41
CA MET A 1 -11.55 -18.04 7.52
C MET A 1 -12.04 -17.09 6.44
N ALA A 2 -11.73 -15.81 6.54
CA ALA A 2 -12.19 -14.81 5.57
C ALA A 2 -11.03 -14.52 4.62
N GLY A 3 -11.11 -15.04 3.40
CA GLY A 3 -10.20 -14.70 2.31
C GLY A 3 -10.86 -13.67 1.40
N PRO A 4 -10.26 -12.49 1.18
CA PRO A 4 -10.64 -11.62 0.08
C PRO A 4 -10.02 -12.11 -1.25
N ILE A 5 -10.75 -11.86 -2.33
CA ILE A 5 -10.66 -12.48 -3.65
C ILE A 5 -9.84 -11.56 -4.59
N GLY A 6 -8.52 -11.82 -4.70
CA GLY A 6 -7.56 -11.45 -5.78
C GLY A 6 -7.12 -9.96 -5.97
N PRO A 7 -6.03 -9.65 -6.71
CA PRO A 7 -4.99 -10.52 -7.26
C PRO A 7 -3.72 -10.61 -6.38
N THR A 8 -3.62 -11.69 -5.60
CA THR A 8 -2.36 -12.22 -5.07
C THR A 8 -1.32 -12.32 -6.19
N ILE A 9 -0.37 -11.40 -6.26
CA ILE A 9 0.65 -11.39 -7.32
C ILE A 9 1.56 -12.63 -7.14
N CYS A 10 1.11 -13.76 -7.66
CA CYS A 10 1.73 -15.08 -7.74
C CYS A 10 2.09 -15.83 -6.45
N ASP A 11 1.81 -15.30 -5.25
CA ASP A 11 2.13 -15.98 -3.97
C ASP A 11 0.85 -16.40 -3.22
N PRO A 12 0.70 -17.67 -2.77
CA PRO A 12 -0.48 -18.12 -2.02
C PRO A 12 -0.57 -17.48 -0.62
N HIS A 13 0.53 -16.97 -0.07
CA HIS A 13 0.59 -16.33 1.24
C HIS A 13 1.47 -15.07 1.22
N PRO A 14 1.02 -13.99 0.55
CA PRO A 14 1.84 -12.81 0.26
C PRO A 14 2.30 -12.00 1.49
N GLY A 15 2.00 -12.44 2.72
CA GLY A 15 2.26 -11.65 3.92
C GLY A 15 1.57 -10.27 3.85
N TYR A 16 1.94 -9.38 4.76
CA TYR A 16 1.34 -8.03 4.83
C TYR A 16 2.20 -7.01 4.09
N GLY A 17 1.56 -6.07 3.39
CA GLY A 17 2.26 -5.02 2.66
C GLY A 17 1.42 -4.40 1.54
N LEU A 18 2.03 -3.44 0.86
CA LEU A 18 1.52 -2.87 -0.39
C LEU A 18 2.43 -3.32 -1.52
N ARG A 19 1.84 -3.88 -2.56
CA ARG A 19 2.53 -4.40 -3.75
C ARG A 19 1.93 -3.72 -4.97
N VAL A 20 2.78 -3.20 -5.84
CA VAL A 20 2.38 -2.56 -7.09
C VAL A 20 3.21 -3.17 -8.21
N ARG A 21 2.56 -3.65 -9.27
CA ARG A 21 3.23 -4.14 -10.48
C ARG A 21 2.74 -3.42 -11.72
N LYS A 22 3.71 -3.14 -12.59
CA LYS A 22 3.51 -2.66 -13.94
C LYS A 22 4.54 -3.37 -14.82
N ASP A 23 4.12 -4.47 -15.44
CA ASP A 23 5.01 -5.41 -16.13
C ASP A 23 5.67 -4.85 -17.38
N SER A 24 5.05 -3.85 -18.00
CA SER A 24 5.63 -3.10 -19.11
C SER A 24 4.99 -1.71 -19.17
N ASN A 25 5.57 -0.81 -19.97
CA ASN A 25 5.04 0.55 -20.10
C ASN A 25 3.60 0.59 -20.64
N ARG A 26 3.16 -0.45 -21.37
CA ARG A 26 1.79 -0.61 -21.90
C ARG A 26 0.91 -1.53 -21.05
N ALA A 27 1.45 -2.17 -20.03
CA ALA A 27 0.67 -3.04 -19.15
C ALA A 27 -0.19 -2.20 -18.19
N ILE A 28 -1.39 -2.71 -17.94
CA ILE A 28 -2.30 -2.14 -16.95
C ILE A 28 -1.69 -2.40 -15.57
N PRO A 29 -1.44 -1.37 -14.75
CA PRO A 29 -0.87 -1.57 -13.43
C PRO A 29 -1.87 -2.29 -12.54
N THR A 30 -1.35 -3.10 -11.62
CA THR A 30 -2.15 -3.85 -10.64
C THR A 30 -1.51 -3.69 -9.27
N ALA A 31 -2.33 -3.55 -8.23
CA ALA A 31 -1.85 -3.39 -6.88
C ALA A 31 -2.72 -4.09 -5.84
N ASP A 32 -2.06 -4.49 -4.76
CA ASP A 32 -2.64 -5.23 -3.64
C ASP A 32 -2.10 -4.67 -2.35
N GLY A 33 -2.98 -4.47 -1.37
CA GLY A 33 -2.66 -3.88 -0.09
C GLY A 33 -3.30 -4.64 1.05
N ASP A 34 -2.47 -5.22 1.92
CA ASP A 34 -2.88 -5.92 3.12
C ASP A 34 -2.17 -5.36 4.36
N CYS A 35 -2.94 -5.14 5.43
CA CYS A 35 -2.43 -4.65 6.70
C CYS A 35 -2.46 -5.77 7.77
N PRO A 36 -1.44 -5.89 8.63
CA PRO A 36 -1.41 -6.89 9.71
C PRO A 36 -2.57 -6.79 10.69
N CYS A 37 -3.25 -5.64 10.75
CA CYS A 37 -4.42 -5.48 11.61
C CYS A 37 -5.67 -6.22 11.09
N GLY A 38 -5.65 -6.73 9.86
CA GLY A 38 -6.79 -7.42 9.24
C GLY A 38 -7.96 -6.53 8.84
N GLN A 39 -7.90 -5.21 9.09
CA GLN A 39 -8.98 -4.27 8.76
C GLN A 39 -8.83 -3.64 7.37
N PHE A 40 -7.68 -3.81 6.72
CA PHE A 40 -7.42 -3.30 5.38
C PHE A 40 -6.88 -4.44 4.53
N SER A 41 -7.70 -4.85 3.57
CA SER A 41 -7.36 -5.75 2.48
C SER A 41 -8.09 -5.29 1.24
N LYS A 42 -7.35 -4.81 0.25
CA LYS A 42 -7.90 -4.29 -1.01
C LYS A 42 -6.96 -4.59 -2.16
N SER A 43 -7.54 -4.69 -3.34
CA SER A 43 -6.86 -4.78 -4.62
C SER A 43 -7.39 -3.73 -5.58
N ALA A 44 -6.59 -3.37 -6.57
CA ALA A 44 -6.92 -2.38 -7.59
C ALA A 44 -6.21 -2.69 -8.91
N GLN A 45 -6.84 -2.32 -10.02
CA GLN A 45 -6.27 -2.44 -11.36
C GLN A 45 -6.51 -1.15 -12.16
N GLY A 46 -5.52 -0.72 -12.93
CA GLY A 46 -5.56 0.54 -13.67
C GLY A 46 -4.94 1.70 -12.89
N ASP A 47 -4.38 2.67 -13.60
CA ASP A 47 -3.51 3.69 -13.00
C ASP A 47 -4.20 4.47 -11.87
N VAL A 48 -5.44 4.92 -12.10
CA VAL A 48 -6.21 5.69 -11.12
C VAL A 48 -6.57 4.87 -9.88
N GLU A 49 -7.05 3.64 -10.08
CA GLU A 49 -7.46 2.80 -8.95
C GLU A 49 -6.25 2.39 -8.12
N VAL A 50 -5.13 2.04 -8.78
CA VAL A 50 -3.86 1.71 -8.11
C VAL A 50 -3.37 2.90 -7.29
N GLU A 51 -3.36 4.12 -7.85
CA GLU A 51 -2.98 5.32 -7.10
C GLU A 51 -3.90 5.55 -5.89
N SER A 52 -5.21 5.40 -6.08
CA SER A 52 -6.19 5.55 -5.00
C SER A 52 -5.96 4.53 -3.87
N LEU A 53 -5.62 3.28 -4.21
CA LEU A 53 -5.32 2.22 -3.26
C LEU A 53 -4.06 2.52 -2.46
N VAL A 54 -3.00 2.98 -3.12
CA VAL A 54 -1.73 3.38 -2.47
C VAL A 54 -1.99 4.48 -1.44
N ILE A 55 -2.78 5.49 -1.80
CA ILE A 55 -3.15 6.59 -0.90
C ILE A 55 -3.98 6.07 0.28
N ALA A 56 -4.99 5.24 0.01
CA ALA A 56 -5.85 4.67 1.03
C ALA A 56 -5.07 3.78 2.02
N TYR A 57 -4.15 2.96 1.53
CA TYR A 57 -3.28 2.12 2.36
C TYR A 57 -2.35 2.97 3.25
N GLY A 58 -1.78 4.04 2.70
CA GLY A 58 -0.97 4.99 3.45
C GLY A 58 -1.73 5.68 4.58
N ARG A 59 -2.95 6.15 4.30
CA ARG A 59 -3.85 6.76 5.30
C ARG A 59 -4.23 5.76 6.38
N HIS A 60 -4.62 4.55 5.98
CA HIS A 60 -4.97 3.49 6.92
C HIS A 60 -3.80 3.21 7.87
N ARG A 61 -2.58 3.02 7.35
CA ARG A 61 -1.40 2.74 8.20
C ARG A 61 -1.03 3.89 9.12
N ARG A 62 -1.29 5.15 8.74
CA ARG A 62 -0.92 6.33 9.54
C ARG A 62 -1.96 6.65 10.61
N ASP A 63 -3.23 6.69 10.22
CA ASP A 63 -4.29 7.31 11.03
C ASP A 63 -5.25 6.27 11.62
N GLU A 64 -5.61 5.24 10.83
CA GLU A 64 -6.74 4.34 11.16
C GLU A 64 -6.29 3.01 11.79
N CYS A 65 -5.06 2.57 11.56
CA CYS A 65 -4.61 1.24 11.96
C CYS A 65 -4.59 1.09 13.50
N PRO A 66 -5.25 0.06 14.05
CA PRO A 66 -5.34 -0.12 15.50
C PRO A 66 -3.99 -0.49 16.13
N ILE A 67 -3.03 -0.97 15.35
CA ILE A 67 -1.70 -1.39 15.82
C ILE A 67 -0.80 -0.15 15.95
N PRO A 68 -0.42 0.28 17.17
CA PRO A 68 0.35 1.52 17.37
C PRO A 68 1.73 1.49 16.70
N ALA A 69 2.37 0.32 16.66
CA ALA A 69 3.67 0.13 16.01
C ALA A 69 3.64 0.45 14.51
N ILE A 70 2.54 0.10 13.83
CA ILE A 70 2.37 0.36 12.40
C ILE A 70 2.17 1.85 12.15
N ARG A 71 1.37 2.53 12.98
CA ARG A 71 1.18 3.98 12.93
C ARG A 71 2.49 4.73 13.16
N ALA A 72 3.26 4.34 14.17
CA ALA A 72 4.56 4.93 14.45
C ALA A 72 5.55 4.72 13.29
N ALA A 73 5.59 3.54 12.70
CA ALA A 73 6.43 3.25 11.53
C ALA A 73 6.00 4.07 10.31
N ALA A 74 4.70 4.16 10.04
CA ALA A 74 4.15 4.94 8.92
C ALA A 74 4.45 6.44 9.07
N ALA A 75 4.33 6.99 10.29
CA ALA A 75 4.66 8.38 10.57
C ALA A 75 6.15 8.69 10.30
N ARG A 76 7.07 7.79 10.70
CA ARG A 76 8.51 7.92 10.40
C ARG A 76 8.79 7.88 8.90
N GLN A 77 8.16 6.96 8.17
CA GLN A 77 8.29 6.85 6.72
C GLN A 77 7.82 8.14 6.03
N TYR A 78 6.69 8.70 6.47
CA TYR A 78 6.15 9.93 5.92
C TYR A 78 7.07 11.14 6.17
N ALA A 79 7.62 11.28 7.39
CA ALA A 79 8.58 12.33 7.71
C ALA A 79 9.85 12.24 6.84
N ALA A 80 10.36 11.03 6.61
CA ALA A 80 11.51 10.81 5.72
C ALA A 80 11.20 11.23 4.27
N LEU A 81 10.03 10.88 3.74
CA LEU A 81 9.60 11.29 2.41
C LEU A 81 9.50 12.82 2.28
N GLN A 82 8.89 13.50 3.26
CA GLN A 82 8.80 14.96 3.27
C GLN A 82 10.18 15.61 3.21
N PHE A 83 11.13 15.09 3.99
CA PHE A 83 12.49 15.56 3.99
C PHE A 83 13.19 15.35 2.65
N SER A 84 13.07 14.16 2.04
CA SER A 84 13.59 13.89 0.69
C SER A 84 12.98 14.81 -0.38
N HIS A 85 11.68 15.08 -0.32
CA HIS A 85 11.00 16.01 -1.23
C HIS A 85 11.48 17.47 -1.06
N SER A 86 11.69 17.92 0.19
CA SER A 86 12.23 19.26 0.45
C SER A 86 13.65 19.43 -0.08
N ARG A 87 14.47 18.37 -0.05
CA ARG A 87 15.83 18.37 -0.62
C ARG A 87 15.82 18.38 -2.14
N ARG A 88 14.93 17.63 -2.80
CA ARG A 88 14.84 17.58 -4.27
C ARG A 88 14.36 18.89 -4.89
N ARG A 89 13.64 19.73 -4.13
CA ARG A 89 13.16 21.05 -4.58
C ARG A 89 14.21 22.17 -4.46
N LYS A 90 15.35 21.93 -3.82
CA LYS A 90 16.50 22.85 -3.78
C LYS A 90 17.49 22.48 -4.88
#